data_AF-A0A3N1AR35-F1
#
_entry.id   AF-A0A3N1AR35-F1
#
_cell.length_a   1.000
_cell.length_b   1.000
_cell.length_c   1.000
_cell.angle_alpha   90.00
_cell.angle_beta   90.00
_cell.angle_gamma   90.00
#
_symmetry.space_group_name_H-M   'P 1'
#
loop_
_entity.id
_entity.type
_entity.pdbx_description
1 polymer ?
#
loop_
_entity_poly.entity_id
_entity_poly.type
_entity_poly.pdbx_seq_one_letter_code
_entity_poly.pdbx_strand_id
1 'polypeptide(L)'
;MFIYRLTEPIDVFDGLTPLPDWLNGASPHATQWALQAVLALADAAPNIGWHGDMRHLPSVGVIPDPPAVTAYLVVKQDDNGTTFIVTASDTTWLDSHAAASAHVDPRAIGTWTHPTFDDINIPNAPQTRQDP
;
A
#
# COMPACT_ATOMS: atom_id res chain seq x y z
N MET A 1 -3.99 11.56 -2.11
CA MET A 1 -3.02 10.69 -1.40
C MET A 1 -1.69 11.40 -1.39
N PHE A 2 -1.08 11.52 -0.22
CA PHE A 2 0.23 12.15 -0.05
C PHE A 2 1.27 11.05 0.15
N ILE A 3 2.37 11.15 -0.58
CA ILE A 3 3.47 10.20 -0.54
C ILE A 3 4.74 10.95 -0.14
N TYR A 4 5.45 10.43 0.85
CA TYR A 4 6.68 11.00 1.36
C TYR A 4 7.79 9.97 1.27
N ARG A 5 8.89 10.29 0.58
CA ARG A 5 10.15 9.56 0.70
C ARG A 5 10.95 10.19 1.82
N LEU A 6 11.24 9.43 2.87
CA LEU A 6 11.98 9.94 4.02
C LEU A 6 13.46 10.13 3.72
N THR A 7 14.07 11.13 4.34
CA THR A 7 15.52 11.39 4.26
C THR A 7 16.31 10.30 4.98
N GLU A 8 15.78 9.79 6.10
CA GLU A 8 16.39 8.72 6.88
C GLU A 8 15.51 7.46 6.85
N PRO A 9 16.11 6.26 6.70
CA PRO A 9 15.36 5.02 6.77
C PRO A 9 14.86 4.79 8.21
N ILE A 10 13.65 4.28 8.36
CA ILE A 10 13.13 3.89 9.68
C ILE A 10 13.52 2.44 9.95
N ASP A 11 14.44 2.18 10.88
CA ASP A 11 14.89 0.81 11.15
C ASP A 11 13.95 -0.02 12.04
N VAL A 12 13.17 0.65 12.90
CA VAL A 12 12.26 0.00 13.87
C VAL A 12 10.82 0.38 13.56
N PHE A 13 9.99 -0.63 13.34
CA PHE A 13 8.57 -0.49 13.01
C PHE A 13 7.68 -0.96 14.17
N ASP A 14 8.01 -0.54 15.38
CA ASP A 14 7.21 -0.87 16.56
C ASP A 14 5.79 -0.30 16.39
N GLY A 15 4.80 -1.17 16.49
CA GLY A 15 3.38 -0.81 16.37
C GLY A 15 2.83 -0.76 14.94
N LEU A 16 3.60 -1.14 13.92
CA LEU A 16 3.04 -1.36 12.57
C LEU A 16 2.45 -2.76 12.44
N THR A 17 1.34 -2.87 11.71
CA THR A 17 0.72 -4.16 11.35
C THR A 17 1.01 -4.46 9.88
N PRO A 18 1.57 -5.63 9.52
CA PRO A 18 1.75 -6.00 8.12
C PRO A 18 0.45 -5.88 7.33
N LEU A 19 0.52 -5.36 6.11
CA LEU A 19 -0.68 -5.07 5.31
C LEU A 19 -1.60 -6.29 5.14
N PRO A 20 -1.11 -7.52 4.86
CA PRO A 20 -2.00 -8.69 4.79
C PRO A 20 -2.74 -8.98 6.09
N ASP A 21 -2.07 -8.81 7.24
CA ASP A 21 -2.67 -9.01 8.56
C ASP A 21 -3.67 -7.90 8.87
N TRP A 22 -3.37 -6.66 8.49
CA TRP A 22 -4.27 -5.51 8.65
C TRP A 22 -5.54 -5.66 7.79
N LEU A 23 -5.42 -6.25 6.60
CA LEU A 23 -6.55 -6.53 5.71
C LEU A 23 -7.42 -7.70 6.21
N ASN A 24 -6.92 -8.53 7.12
CA ASN A 24 -7.68 -9.63 7.68
C ASN A 24 -8.82 -9.12 8.59
N GLY A 25 -10.03 -9.10 8.05
CA GLY A 25 -11.20 -8.51 8.73
C GLY A 25 -11.37 -7.00 8.51
N ALA A 26 -10.60 -6.40 7.58
CA ALA A 26 -10.77 -5.01 7.21
C ALA A 26 -12.15 -4.74 6.58
N SER A 27 -12.72 -3.58 6.87
CA SER A 27 -13.93 -3.12 6.18
C SER A 27 -13.66 -2.87 4.70
N PRO A 28 -14.67 -2.89 3.82
CA PRO A 28 -14.49 -2.55 2.40
C PRO A 28 -13.83 -1.19 2.17
N HIS A 29 -14.11 -0.21 3.04
CA HIS A 29 -13.49 1.11 3.00
C HIS A 29 -11.99 1.05 3.34
N ALA A 30 -11.60 0.26 4.34
CA ALA A 30 -10.20 0.06 4.70
C ALA A 30 -9.42 -0.64 3.57
N THR A 31 -10.02 -1.67 2.95
CA THR A 31 -9.43 -2.35 1.77
C THR A 31 -9.30 -1.41 0.58
N GLN A 32 -10.33 -0.59 0.32
CA GLN A 32 -10.29 0.42 -0.74
C GLN A 32 -9.17 1.43 -0.50
N TRP A 33 -9.04 1.95 0.72
CA TRP A 33 -7.97 2.86 1.09
C TRP A 33 -6.58 2.25 0.86
N ALA A 34 -6.36 1.01 1.31
CA ALA A 34 -5.07 0.34 1.15
C ALA A 34 -4.70 0.17 -0.32
N LEU A 35 -5.65 -0.22 -1.17
CA LEU A 35 -5.43 -0.32 -2.61
C LEU A 35 -5.13 1.04 -3.24
N GLN A 36 -5.87 2.09 -2.86
CA GLN A 36 -5.58 3.45 -3.31
C GLN A 36 -4.19 3.93 -2.88
N ALA A 37 -3.74 3.59 -1.67
CA ALA A 37 -2.41 3.95 -1.18
C ALA A 37 -1.29 3.27 -1.99
N VAL A 38 -1.43 1.97 -2.28
CA VAL A 38 -0.48 1.22 -3.12
C VAL A 38 -0.43 1.78 -4.54
N LEU A 39 -1.60 2.06 -5.14
CA LEU A 39 -1.67 2.64 -6.48
C LEU A 39 -1.07 4.06 -6.52
N ALA A 40 -1.31 4.86 -5.48
CA ALA A 40 -0.75 6.21 -5.39
C ALA A 40 0.79 6.19 -5.27
N LEU A 41 1.35 5.21 -4.54
CA LEU A 41 2.81 5.02 -4.50
C LEU A 41 3.37 4.68 -5.88
N ALA A 42 2.73 3.77 -6.60
CA ALA A 42 3.14 3.39 -7.96
C ALA A 42 3.07 4.58 -8.94
N ASP A 43 2.01 5.39 -8.85
CA ASP A 43 1.83 6.59 -9.69
C ASP A 43 2.85 7.69 -9.35
N ALA A 44 3.21 7.83 -8.07
CA ALA A 44 4.17 8.83 -7.60
C ALA A 44 5.63 8.40 -7.83
N ALA A 45 5.89 7.11 -8.11
CA ALA A 45 7.22 6.53 -8.19
C ALA A 45 8.27 7.37 -8.94
N PRO A 46 8.03 7.87 -10.17
CA PRO A 46 9.02 8.67 -10.90
C PRO A 46 9.32 10.03 -10.22
N ASN A 47 8.39 10.57 -9.44
CA ASN A 47 8.52 11.88 -8.80
C ASN A 47 9.21 11.80 -7.44
N ILE A 48 9.05 10.68 -6.74
CA ILE A 48 9.60 10.47 -5.39
C ILE A 48 10.86 9.59 -5.39
N GLY A 49 11.24 9.02 -6.53
CA GLY A 49 12.43 8.18 -6.66
C GLY A 49 12.25 6.75 -6.18
N TRP A 50 11.02 6.20 -6.22
CA TRP A 50 10.80 4.77 -6.02
C TRP A 50 11.26 3.98 -7.24
N HIS A 51 12.01 2.90 -7.03
CA HIS A 51 12.48 1.99 -8.07
C HIS A 51 12.75 0.57 -7.54
N GLY A 52 12.57 -0.42 -8.40
CA GLY A 52 12.85 -1.82 -8.05
C GLY A 52 11.81 -2.39 -7.07
N ASP A 53 12.28 -3.29 -6.22
CA ASP A 53 11.43 -4.13 -5.39
C ASP A 53 11.28 -3.63 -3.94
N MET A 54 10.23 -4.11 -3.29
CA MET A 54 10.02 -3.90 -1.87
C MET A 54 10.95 -4.82 -1.06
N ARG A 55 11.60 -4.27 -0.03
CA ARG A 55 12.46 -5.06 0.89
C ARG A 55 11.63 -6.04 1.71
N HIS A 56 10.44 -5.62 2.13
CA HIS A 56 9.48 -6.37 2.92
C HIS A 56 8.05 -6.07 2.46
N LEU A 57 7.08 -6.87 2.90
CA LEU A 57 5.67 -6.54 2.69
C LEU A 57 5.35 -5.17 3.30
N PRO A 58 4.50 -4.35 2.66
CA PRO A 58 4.04 -3.09 3.24
C PRO A 58 3.41 -3.30 4.62
N SER A 59 3.49 -2.29 5.47
CA SER A 59 2.87 -2.30 6.79
C SER A 59 2.02 -1.05 6.99
N VAL A 60 1.00 -1.15 7.84
CA VAL A 60 0.07 -0.06 8.15
C VAL A 60 0.30 0.40 9.58
N GLY A 61 0.38 1.71 9.76
CA GLY A 61 0.35 2.38 11.05
C GLY A 61 -0.83 3.33 11.15
N VAL A 62 -1.03 3.91 12.33
CA VAL A 62 -2.05 4.92 12.59
C VAL A 62 -1.44 6.16 13.24
N ILE A 63 -1.79 7.33 12.75
CA ILE A 63 -1.50 8.61 13.38
C ILE A 63 -2.74 9.00 14.18
N PRO A 64 -2.62 9.26 15.49
CA PRO A 64 -3.70 9.85 16.28
C PRO A 64 -3.99 11.25 15.73
N ASP A 65 -5.20 11.46 15.20
CA ASP A 65 -5.64 12.74 14.64
C ASP A 65 -7.06 13.07 15.12
N PRO A 66 -7.21 13.54 16.38
CA PRO A 66 -8.50 13.65 17.04
C PRO A 66 -9.51 14.50 16.23
N PRO A 67 -10.77 14.06 16.09
CA PRO A 67 -11.41 12.94 16.81
C PRO A 67 -11.23 11.56 16.18
N ALA A 68 -10.42 11.44 15.12
CA ALA A 68 -10.25 10.21 14.35
C ALA A 68 -8.82 9.66 14.48
N VAL A 69 -8.54 8.62 13.70
CA VAL A 69 -7.19 8.12 13.46
C VAL A 69 -6.98 8.09 11.96
N THR A 70 -5.81 8.57 11.52
CA THR A 70 -5.44 8.56 10.11
C THR A 70 -4.49 7.39 9.87
N ALA A 71 -4.92 6.42 9.07
CA ALA A 71 -4.07 5.31 8.66
C ALA A 71 -2.99 5.81 7.68
N TYR A 72 -1.80 5.24 7.78
CA TYR A 72 -0.72 5.44 6.82
C TYR A 72 -0.08 4.10 6.44
N LEU A 73 0.29 3.97 5.17
CA LEU A 73 1.03 2.83 4.66
C LEU A 73 2.53 3.16 4.71
N VAL A 74 3.33 2.20 5.13
CA VAL A 74 4.78 2.25 5.12
C VAL A 74 5.31 1.20 4.16
N VAL A 75 6.17 1.63 3.25
CA VAL A 75 6.83 0.75 2.28
C VAL A 75 8.33 0.97 2.34
N LYS A 76 9.09 -0.12 2.38
CA LYS A 76 10.56 -0.08 2.26
C LYS A 76 11.00 -0.61 0.92
N GLN A 77 11.90 0.13 0.28
CA GLN A 77 12.59 -0.30 -0.92
C GLN A 77 13.83 -1.14 -0.58
N ASP A 78 14.17 -2.07 -1.46
CA ASP A 78 15.34 -2.95 -1.32
C ASP A 78 16.66 -2.27 -1.75
N ASP A 79 16.96 -1.12 -1.13
CA ASP A 79 18.09 -0.26 -1.48
C ASP A 79 18.78 0.33 -0.23
N ASN A 80 19.00 -0.52 0.78
CA ASN A 80 19.34 -0.12 2.15
C ASN A 80 18.16 0.45 2.96
N GLY A 81 16.92 0.29 2.48
CA GLY A 81 15.72 0.52 3.28
C GLY A 81 15.15 1.93 3.16
N THR A 82 15.31 2.59 2.00
CA THR A 82 14.59 3.84 1.72
C THR A 82 13.11 3.64 2.08
N THR A 83 12.61 4.53 2.94
CA THR A 83 11.29 4.39 3.55
C THR A 83 10.32 5.39 2.94
N PHE A 84 9.15 4.90 2.56
CA PHE A 84 8.07 5.67 1.99
C PHE A 84 6.86 5.61 2.90
N ILE A 85 6.23 6.76 3.12
CA ILE A 85 4.97 6.89 3.86
C ILE A 85 3.88 7.35 2.89
N VAL A 86 2.73 6.69 2.89
CA VAL A 86 1.55 7.07 2.13
C VAL A 86 0.38 7.32 3.08
N THR A 87 -0.30 8.45 2.93
CA THR A 87 -1.43 8.85 3.77
C THR A 87 -2.54 9.49 2.94
N ALA A 88 -3.79 9.41 3.43
CA ALA A 88 -4.93 10.05 2.79
C ALA A 88 -5.00 11.56 3.05
N SER A 89 -4.49 11.99 4.21
CA SER A 89 -4.48 13.39 4.63
C SER A 89 -3.07 13.96 4.58
N ASP A 90 -2.98 15.26 4.33
CA ASP A 90 -1.71 15.99 4.38
C ASP A 90 -1.14 15.94 5.80
N THR A 91 0.10 15.50 5.90
CA THR A 91 0.82 15.35 7.15
C THR A 91 2.03 16.27 7.10
N THR A 92 1.81 17.57 7.26
CA THR A 92 2.81 18.63 7.04
C THR A 92 4.08 18.49 7.90
N TRP A 93 4.01 17.82 9.05
CA TRP A 93 5.21 17.53 9.85
C TRP A 93 6.15 16.49 9.20
N LEU A 94 5.66 15.67 8.26
CA LEU A 94 6.49 14.75 7.47
C LEU A 94 7.28 15.48 6.39
N ASP A 95 6.83 16.63 5.89
CA ASP A 95 7.56 17.38 4.86
C ASP A 95 8.97 17.76 5.31
N SER A 96 9.15 18.13 6.58
CA SER A 96 10.47 18.44 7.13
C SER A 96 11.40 17.24 7.27
N HIS A 97 10.86 16.02 7.15
CA HIS A 97 11.59 14.76 7.22
C HIS A 97 11.67 14.03 5.87
N ALA A 98 11.05 14.61 4.82
CA ALA A 98 10.97 14.03 3.50
C ALA A 98 12.09 14.58 2.59
N ALA A 99 12.80 13.69 1.91
CA ALA A 99 13.71 14.03 0.83
C ALA A 99 12.95 14.37 -0.47
N ALA A 100 11.75 13.81 -0.63
CA ALA A 100 10.82 14.13 -1.71
C ALA A 100 9.39 13.83 -1.26
N SER A 101 8.42 14.60 -1.75
CA SER A 101 7.00 14.32 -1.55
C SER A 101 6.23 14.52 -2.85
N ALA A 102 5.08 13.85 -2.94
CA ALA A 102 4.16 13.98 -4.05
C ALA A 102 2.71 13.89 -3.56
N HIS A 103 1.82 14.61 -4.23
CA HIS A 103 0.38 14.46 -4.06
C HIS A 103 -0.20 13.82 -5.32
N VAL A 104 -0.94 12.73 -5.14
CA VAL A 104 -1.64 12.00 -6.20
C VAL A 104 -3.12 11.99 -5.87
N ASP A 105 -3.95 12.46 -6.80
CA ASP A 105 -5.40 12.37 -6.66
C ASP A 105 -5.83 10.90 -6.63
N PRO A 106 -6.55 10.44 -5.58
CA PRO A 106 -6.96 9.05 -5.48
C PRO A 106 -7.83 8.67 -6.69
N ARG A 107 -7.47 7.60 -7.37
CA ARG A 107 -8.30 7.04 -8.44
C ARG A 107 -9.60 6.51 -7.85
N ALA A 108 -10.69 6.67 -8.59
CA ALA A 108 -11.95 6.00 -8.28
C ALA A 108 -11.74 4.50 -8.44
N ILE A 109 -11.70 3.78 -7.33
CA ILE A 109 -11.77 2.32 -7.31
C ILE A 109 -13.26 2.02 -7.22
N GLY A 110 -13.81 1.40 -8.25
CA GLY A 110 -15.21 0.95 -8.26
C GLY A 110 -15.53 0.08 -7.04
N THR A 111 -16.81 -0.27 -6.85
CA THR A 111 -17.21 -1.10 -5.71
C THR A 111 -16.45 -2.42 -5.74
N TRP A 112 -15.53 -2.60 -4.78
CA TRP A 112 -14.81 -3.85 -4.64
C TRP A 112 -15.73 -4.88 -4.01
N THR A 113 -16.21 -5.82 -4.83
CA THR A 113 -16.77 -7.08 -4.34
C THR A 113 -15.62 -8.07 -4.26
N HIS A 114 -15.36 -8.63 -3.06
CA HIS A 114 -14.32 -9.64 -2.87
C HIS A 114 -14.50 -10.73 -3.93
N PRO A 115 -13.51 -10.99 -4.81
CA PRO A 115 -13.64 -12.06 -5.79
C PRO A 115 -13.89 -13.36 -5.04
N THR A 116 -14.99 -14.04 -5.33
CA THR A 116 -15.25 -15.34 -4.74
C THR A 116 -14.37 -16.37 -5.45
N PHE A 117 -14.30 -17.57 -4.89
CA PHE A 117 -13.62 -18.69 -5.55
C PHE A 117 -14.16 -18.91 -6.98
N ASP A 118 -15.42 -18.58 -7.23
CA ASP A 118 -16.08 -18.69 -8.54
C ASP A 118 -15.53 -17.71 -9.58
N ASP A 119 -14.93 -16.59 -9.16
CA ASP A 119 -14.32 -15.60 -10.05
C ASP A 119 -12.93 -16.02 -10.55
N ILE A 120 -12.33 -17.04 -9.93
CA ILE A 120 -11.07 -17.62 -10.37
C ILE A 120 -11.38 -18.64 -11.46
N ASN A 121 -11.37 -18.19 -12.72
CA ASN A 121 -11.52 -19.07 -13.87
C ASN A 121 -10.27 -19.97 -14.00
N ILE A 122 -10.24 -21.09 -13.28
CA ILE A 122 -9.18 -22.10 -13.42
C ILE A 122 -9.38 -22.72 -14.80
N PRO A 123 -8.45 -22.54 -15.76
CA PRO A 123 -8.57 -23.19 -17.05
C PRO A 123 -8.61 -24.69 -16.82
N ASN A 124 -9.69 -25.33 -17.27
CA ASN A 124 -9.90 -26.78 -17.17
C ASN A 124 -8.62 -27.52 -17.51
N ALA A 125 -8.16 -28.36 -16.58
CA ALA A 125 -7.07 -29.29 -16.78
C ALA A 125 -7.27 -30.07 -18.11
N PRO A 126 -6.19 -30.37 -18.85
CA PRO A 126 -6.31 -31.02 -20.16
C PRO A 126 -7.08 -32.32 -20.03
N GLN A 127 -8.17 -32.45 -20.79
CA GLN A 127 -8.90 -33.70 -20.93
C GLN A 127 -7.92 -34.79 -21.39
N THR A 128 -7.75 -35.81 -20.56
CA THR A 128 -7.08 -37.05 -20.90
C THR A 128 -7.72 -37.60 -22.18
N ARG A 129 -6.98 -37.59 -23.29
CA ARG A 129 -7.33 -38.40 -24.47
C ARG A 129 -7.42 -39.85 -24.00
N GLN A 130 -8.62 -40.41 -23.99
CA GLN A 130 -8.79 -41.85 -24.18
C GLN A 130 -8.67 -42.08 -25.69
N ASP A 131 -7.51 -42.58 -26.11
CA ASP A 131 -7.38 -43.20 -27.43
C ASP A 131 -7.94 -44.64 -27.36
N PRO A 132 -8.55 -45.13 -28.45
CA PRO A 132 -9.30 -46.39 -28.53
C PRO A 132 -8.44 -47.67 -28.51
#